data_AF-A0A2N5BV24-F1
#
_entry.id   AF-A0A2N5BV24-F1
#
_cell.length_a   1.000
_cell.length_b   1.000
_cell.length_c   1.000
_cell.angle_alpha   90.00
_cell.angle_beta   90.00
_cell.angle_gamma   90.00
#
_symmetry.space_group_name_H-M   'P 1'
#
loop_
_entity.id
_entity.type
_entity.pdbx_description
1 polymer ?
#
loop_
_entity_poly.entity_id
_entity_poly.type
_entity_poly.pdbx_seq_one_letter_code
_entity_poly.pdbx_strand_id
1 'polypeptide(L)' 'MFVKCLDAGDGSGDIIVELPDNVMEAIGLKSGDMLSIEKADDVIVLKPTRNAPSTE' A
#
# COMPACT_ATOMS: atom_id res chain seq x y z
N MET A 1 -11.60 -12.99 4.04
CA MET A 1 -11.78 -12.01 2.95
C MET A 1 -10.44 -11.94 2.22
N PHE A 2 -10.36 -12.43 0.98
CA PHE A 2 -9.12 -12.47 0.21
C PHE A 2 -9.09 -11.23 -0.69
N VAL A 3 -8.04 -10.42 -0.59
CA VAL A 3 -7.83 -9.28 -1.49
C VAL A 3 -7.46 -9.85 -2.85
N LYS A 4 -8.15 -9.43 -3.92
CA LYS A 4 -7.81 -9.81 -5.28
C LYS A 4 -6.83 -8.78 -5.83
N CYS A 5 -5.73 -9.27 -6.36
CA CYS A 5 -4.82 -8.51 -7.20
C CYS A 5 -5.53 -8.15 -8.51
N LEU A 6 -5.55 -6.87 -8.87
CA LEU A 6 -6.08 -6.39 -10.13
C LEU A 6 -4.93 -6.10 -11.10
N ASP A 7 -5.17 -6.34 -12.39
CA ASP A 7 -4.23 -5.94 -13.44
C ASP A 7 -4.25 -4.42 -13.59
N ALA A 8 -3.07 -3.78 -13.63
CA ALA A 8 -2.99 -2.33 -13.83
C ALA A 8 -3.52 -1.89 -15.20
N GLY A 9 -3.58 -2.81 -16.18
CA GLY A 9 -4.22 -2.60 -17.48
C GLY A 9 -3.46 -1.66 -18.41
N ASP A 10 -2.24 -1.25 -18.04
CA ASP A 10 -1.34 -0.41 -18.82
C ASP A 10 -0.28 -1.23 -19.59
N GLY A 11 -0.29 -2.55 -19.42
CA GLY A 11 0.67 -3.46 -20.06
C GLY A 11 2.08 -3.41 -19.45
N SER A 12 2.28 -2.78 -18.29
CA SER A 12 3.55 -2.81 -17.57
C SER A 12 3.81 -4.15 -16.86
N GLY A 13 2.72 -4.87 -16.55
CA GLY A 13 2.74 -6.06 -15.69
C GLY A 13 2.59 -5.74 -14.21
N ASP A 14 2.21 -4.51 -13.86
CA ASP A 14 1.95 -4.11 -12.48
C ASP A 14 0.61 -4.66 -11.96
N ILE A 15 0.54 -4.79 -10.64
CA ILE A 15 -0.62 -5.29 -9.92
C ILE A 15 -1.13 -4.22 -8.96
N ILE A 16 -2.43 -3.95 -9.00
CA ILE A 16 -3.12 -3.08 -8.06
C ILE A 16 -3.68 -3.94 -6.92
N VAL A 17 -3.38 -3.54 -5.68
CA VAL A 17 -3.95 -4.12 -4.47
C VAL A 17 -4.88 -3.08 -3.85
N GLU A 18 -6.18 -3.36 -3.84
CA GLU A 18 -7.15 -2.48 -3.19
C GLU A 18 -7.00 -2.58 -1.67
N LEU A 19 -6.71 -1.44 -1.04
CA LEU A 19 -6.70 -1.30 0.41
C LEU A 19 -8.07 -0.79 0.87
N PRO A 20 -8.81 -1.55 1.69
CA PRO A 20 -10.10 -1.11 2.20
C PRO A 20 -9.98 0.19 3.03
N ASP A 21 -10.98 1.06 2.93
CA ASP A 21 -11.00 2.35 3.66
C ASP A 21 -10.84 2.16 5.17
N ASN A 22 -11.49 1.15 5.74
CA ASN A 22 -11.37 0.84 7.18
C ASN A 22 -9.95 0.43 7.59
N VAL A 23 -9.18 -0.17 6.67
CA VAL A 23 -7.76 -0.46 6.92
C VAL A 23 -6.99 0.84 6.88
N MET A 24 -7.14 1.65 5.82
CA MET A 24 -6.47 2.95 5.68
C MET A 24 -6.70 3.85 6.89
N GLU A 25 -7.94 3.96 7.37
CA GLU A 25 -8.30 4.71 8.58
C GLU A 25 -7.61 4.16 9.84
N ALA A 26 -7.59 2.83 10.02
CA ALA A 26 -7.00 2.19 11.20
C ALA A 26 -5.48 2.42 11.31
N ILE A 27 -4.78 2.55 10.17
CA ILE A 27 -3.34 2.85 10.13
C ILE A 27 -3.04 4.33 9.89
N GLY A 28 -4.07 5.16 9.69
CA GLY A 28 -3.96 6.60 9.46
C GLY A 28 -3.28 6.96 8.14
N LEU A 29 -3.49 6.15 7.09
CA LEU A 29 -3.02 6.44 5.74
C LEU A 29 -3.99 7.32 4.97
N LYS A 30 -3.43 8.18 4.12
CA LYS A 30 -4.16 8.98 3.13
C LYS A 30 -3.54 8.81 1.75
N SER A 31 -4.30 9.13 0.71
CA SER A 31 -3.80 9.19 -0.66
C SER A 31 -2.59 10.12 -0.75
N GLY A 32 -1.51 9.62 -1.36
CA GLY A 32 -0.23 10.34 -1.47
C GLY A 32 0.79 9.98 -0.38
N ASP A 33 0.41 9.23 0.66
CA ASP A 33 1.39 8.69 1.60
C ASP A 33 2.28 7.63 0.91
N MET A 34 3.56 7.62 1.27
CA MET A 34 4.49 6.58 0.85
C MET A 34 4.44 5.38 1.81
N LEU A 35 4.56 4.20 1.22
CA LEU A 35 4.65 2.92 1.92
C LEU A 35 5.95 2.23 1.54
N SER A 36 6.59 1.58 2.51
CA SER A 36 7.65 0.61 2.23
C SER A 36 7.01 -0.76 2.03
N ILE A 37 7.56 -1.47 1.05
CA ILE A 37 7.18 -2.83 0.72
C ILE A 37 8.31 -3.74 1.18
N GLU A 38 7.99 -4.71 2.03
CA GLU A 38 8.91 -5.73 2.48
C GLU A 38 8.33 -7.12 2.18
N LYS A 39 9.19 -8.06 1.79
CA LYS A 39 8.82 -9.47 1.70
C LYS A 39 9.26 -10.16 2.99
N ALA A 40 8.32 -10.74 3.73
CA ALA A 40 8.59 -11.57 4.89
C ALA A 40 7.98 -12.95 4.65
N ASP A 41 8.83 -13.98 4.54
CA ASP A 41 8.42 -15.34 4.19
C ASP A 41 7.58 -15.36 2.89
N ASP A 42 6.34 -15.82 2.97
CA ASP A 42 5.35 -15.89 1.88
C ASP A 42 4.33 -14.74 1.91
N VAL A 43 4.58 -13.70 2.71
CA VAL A 43 3.71 -12.51 2.78
C VAL A 43 4.42 -11.23 2.34
N ILE A 44 3.65 -10.34 1.73
CA ILE A 44 4.07 -8.97 1.43
C ILE A 44 3.56 -8.09 2.57
N VAL A 45 4.48 -7.39 3.22
CA VAL A 45 4.20 -6.48 4.33
C VAL A 45 4.31 -5.05 3.81
N LEU A 46 3.21 -4.31 3.91
CA LEU A 46 3.15 -2.88 3.64
C LEU A 46 3.30 -2.13 4.96
N LYS A 47 4.28 -1.21 5.05
CA LYS A 47 4.48 -0.37 6.23
C LYS A 47 4.43 1.11 5.85
N PRO A 48 3.73 1.97 6.61
CA PRO A 48 3.79 3.41 6.40
C PRO A 48 5.21 3.95 6.55
N THR A 49 5.75 4.57 5.50
CA THR A 49 6.98 5.36 5.65
C THR A 49 6.56 6.73 6.15
N ARG A 50 6.38 6.86 7.46
CA ARG A 50 6.26 8.16 8.11
C ARG A 50 7.61 8.84 7.99
N ASN A 51 7.87 9.45 6.84
CA ASN A 51 8.84 10.53 6.81
C ASN A 51 8.26 11.58 7.76
N ALA A 52 8.97 11.91 8.84
CA ALA A 52 8.62 13.05 9.66
C ALA A 52 8.34 14.23 8.71
N PRO A 53 7.32 15.08 9.00
CA PRO A 53 7.01 16.19 8.11
C PRO A 53 8.29 16.97 7.85
N SER A 54 8.75 16.98 6.60
CA SER A 54 9.62 18.03 6.14
C SER A 54 8.77 19.29 6.26
N THR A 55 8.94 20.00 7.38
CA THR A 55 8.50 21.39 7.51
C THR A 55 9.17 22.15 6.37
N GLU A 56 8.41 22.50 5.35
CA GLU A 56 8.69 23.68 4.52
C GLU A 56 7.81 24.83 5.00
#